data_AF-A0A2E7MJC2-F1
#
_entry.id   AF-A0A2E7MJC2-F1
#
_cell.length_a   1.000
_cell.length_b   1.000
_cell.length_c   1.000
_cell.angle_alpha   90.00
_cell.angle_beta   90.00
_cell.angle_gamma   90.00
#
_symmetry.space_group_name_H-M   'P 1'
#
loop_
_entity.id
_entity.type
_entity.pdbx_description
1 polymer ?
#
loop_
_entity_poly.entity_id
_entity_poly.type
_entity_poly.pdbx_seq_one_letter_code
_entity_poly.pdbx_strand_id
1 'polypeptide(L)'
;MAYGLGAAVVIIGALMKIIHKDLGPLSGNTLLTIGLVTEAIIFALSAFDPPEEGYKWENVYPALVGDDAAAEETMSVKAPEALQKKYNEQISKATDQMKSINDLYKSQLESASKQAEINTESIENANKVKEQMESLASNLSSLNGVYGGMLSAMTTKK
;
A
#
# COMPACT_ATOMS: atom_id res chain seq x y z
N MET A 1 15.09 11.20 14.64
CA MET A 1 13.69 11.60 14.34
C MET A 1 13.58 12.97 13.68
N ALA A 2 14.33 14.00 14.13
CA ALA A 2 14.28 15.34 13.55
C ALA A 2 14.65 15.40 12.04
N TYR A 3 15.65 14.63 11.61
CA TYR A 3 16.08 14.52 10.21
C TYR A 3 14.96 14.12 9.23
N GLY A 4 14.19 13.07 9.57
CA GLY A 4 13.11 12.60 8.71
C GLY A 4 11.91 13.56 8.65
N LEU A 5 11.68 14.32 9.73
CA LEU A 5 10.61 15.32 9.81
C LEU A 5 10.94 16.57 8.95
N GLY A 6 12.20 17.03 8.95
CA GLY A 6 12.66 18.12 8.08
C GLY A 6 12.52 17.78 6.60
N ALA A 7 13.03 16.62 6.20
CA ALA A 7 12.96 16.14 4.82
C ALA A 7 11.51 16.01 4.32
N ALA A 8 10.58 15.57 5.16
CA ALA A 8 9.17 15.45 4.79
C ALA A 8 8.54 16.82 4.44
N VAL A 9 8.83 17.87 5.21
CA VAL A 9 8.29 19.23 4.97
C VAL A 9 8.84 19.80 3.65
N VAL A 10 10.13 19.58 3.35
CA VAL A 10 10.75 19.98 2.06
C VAL A 10 10.08 19.29 0.89
N ILE A 11 9.89 17.96 0.97
CA ILE A 11 9.31 17.16 -0.12
C ILE A 11 7.88 17.58 -0.40
N ILE A 12 7.06 17.85 0.63
CA ILE A 12 5.68 18.32 0.46
C ILE A 12 5.65 19.72 -0.19
N GLY A 13 6.54 20.62 0.24
CA GLY A 13 6.69 21.95 -0.38
C GLY A 13 7.08 21.87 -1.86
N ALA A 14 8.03 21.01 -2.21
CA ALA A 14 8.45 20.79 -3.59
C ALA A 14 7.32 20.17 -4.44
N LEU A 15 6.60 19.20 -3.89
CA LEU A 15 5.46 18.55 -4.54
C LEU A 15 4.36 19.58 -4.87
N MET A 16 4.00 20.44 -3.92
CA MET A 16 2.98 21.47 -4.15
C MET A 16 3.42 22.50 -5.19
N LYS A 17 4.71 22.87 -5.21
CA LYS A 17 5.25 23.78 -6.22
C LYS A 17 5.21 23.18 -7.64
N ILE A 18 5.42 21.86 -7.78
CA ILE A 18 5.35 21.16 -9.08
C ILE A 18 3.90 20.99 -9.54
N ILE A 19 2.99 20.61 -8.63
CA ILE A 19 1.58 20.38 -8.95
C ILE A 19 0.80 21.70 -9.13
N HIS A 20 1.43 22.86 -8.84
CA HIS A 20 0.80 24.19 -8.90
C HIS A 20 -0.50 24.26 -8.09
N LYS A 21 -0.60 23.46 -7.03
CA LYS A 21 -1.79 23.37 -6.18
C LYS A 21 -1.52 24.11 -4.89
N ASP A 22 -2.30 25.15 -4.64
CA ASP A 22 -2.25 25.90 -3.40
C ASP A 22 -3.16 25.25 -2.36
N LEU A 23 -2.63 25.08 -1.15
CA LEU A 23 -3.36 24.46 -0.04
C LEU A 23 -3.94 25.60 0.81
N GLY A 24 -5.01 26.21 0.30
CA GLY A 24 -5.70 27.33 0.94
C GLY A 24 -4.79 28.58 1.07
N PRO A 25 -4.51 29.09 2.27
CA PRO A 25 -3.70 30.31 2.46
C PRO A 25 -2.20 30.11 2.19
N LEU A 26 -1.75 28.86 1.97
CA LEU A 26 -0.35 28.52 1.80
C LEU A 26 -0.07 28.12 0.36
N SER A 27 0.70 28.96 -0.34
CA SER A 27 1.17 28.66 -1.69
C SER A 27 2.28 27.62 -1.68
N GLY A 28 2.43 26.89 -2.78
CA GLY A 28 3.55 25.95 -2.95
C GLY A 28 4.93 26.61 -2.78
N ASN A 29 5.06 27.89 -3.13
CA ASN A 29 6.31 28.64 -2.95
C ASN A 29 6.60 28.98 -1.48
N THR A 30 5.57 29.32 -0.71
CA THR A 30 5.67 29.58 0.73
C THR A 30 6.07 28.31 1.47
N LEU A 31 5.41 27.18 1.18
CA LEU A 31 5.70 25.91 1.83
C LEU A 31 7.10 25.39 1.47
N LEU A 32 7.52 25.53 0.22
CA LEU A 32 8.89 25.17 -0.19
C LEU A 32 9.94 26.02 0.54
N THR A 33 9.71 27.32 0.68
CA THR A 33 10.65 28.21 1.38
C THR A 33 10.78 27.81 2.85
N ILE A 34 9.67 27.49 3.51
CA ILE A 34 9.67 26.99 4.90
C ILE A 34 10.42 25.66 4.99
N GLY A 35 10.19 24.73 4.07
CA GLY A 35 10.88 23.45 4.03
C GLY A 35 12.40 23.63 3.88
N LEU A 36 12.84 24.41 2.90
CA LEU A 36 14.28 24.64 2.65
C LEU A 36 14.98 25.32 3.82
N VAL A 37 14.32 26.28 4.49
CA VAL A 37 14.87 26.91 5.71
C VAL A 37 14.96 25.91 6.85
N THR A 38 13.95 25.05 7.01
CA THR A 38 13.95 24.00 8.04
C THR A 38 15.10 23.02 7.82
N GLU A 39 15.33 22.58 6.58
CA GLU A 39 16.43 21.67 6.24
C GLU A 39 17.80 22.31 6.42
N ALA A 40 17.95 23.59 6.05
CA ALA A 40 19.19 24.34 6.26
C ALA A 40 19.56 24.41 7.76
N ILE A 41 18.57 24.59 8.64
CA ILE A 41 18.79 24.62 10.09
C ILE A 41 19.17 23.23 10.60
N ILE A 42 18.47 22.18 10.17
CA ILE A 42 18.77 20.79 10.58
C ILE A 42 20.18 20.40 10.15
N PHE A 43 20.57 20.72 8.91
CA PHE A 43 21.90 20.45 8.37
C PHE A 43 23.00 21.22 9.10
N ALA A 44 22.73 22.47 9.48
CA ALA A 44 23.67 23.27 10.27
C ALA A 44 23.87 22.68 11.68
N LEU A 45 22.81 22.17 12.31
CA LEU A 45 22.91 21.53 13.62
C LEU A 45 23.58 20.16 13.54
N SER A 46 23.34 19.39 12.48
CA SER A 46 23.96 18.06 12.29
C SER A 46 25.46 18.11 12.08
N ALA A 47 26.00 19.24 11.63
CA ALA A 47 27.44 19.43 11.52
C ALA A 47 28.17 19.40 12.89
N PHE A 48 27.41 19.55 13.99
CA PHE A 48 27.92 19.46 15.36
C PHE A 48 27.63 18.09 16.02
N ASP A 49 26.84 17.22 15.38
CA ASP A 49 26.67 15.85 15.86
C ASP A 49 27.94 15.05 15.53
N PRO A 50 28.54 14.37 16.53
CA PRO A 50 29.71 13.53 16.28
C PRO A 50 29.35 12.42 15.27
N PRO A 51 30.27 12.06 14.35
CA PRO A 51 30.02 10.99 13.39
C PRO A 51 29.72 9.69 14.16
N GLU A 52 28.70 8.95 13.73
CA GLU A 52 28.37 7.66 14.35
C GLU A 52 29.62 6.76 14.32
N GLU A 53 30.07 6.31 15.50
CA GLU A 53 31.17 5.36 15.59
C GLU A 53 30.80 4.13 14.76
N GLY A 54 31.59 3.86 13.72
CA GLY A 54 31.34 2.75 12.81
C GLY A 54 31.14 1.46 13.59
N TYR A 55 30.14 0.68 13.17
CA TYR A 55 29.90 -0.65 13.72
C TYR A 55 31.19 -1.47 13.66
N LYS A 56 31.70 -1.87 14.84
CA LYS A 56 32.88 -2.72 14.99
C LYS A 56 32.52 -4.17 14.64
N TRP A 57 32.26 -4.42 13.37
CA TRP A 57 31.90 -5.74 12.84
C TRP A 57 32.97 -6.79 13.14
N GLU A 58 34.21 -6.37 13.41
CA GLU A 58 35.35 -7.17 13.83
C GLU A 58 35.10 -7.89 15.17
N ASN A 59 34.31 -7.31 16.07
CA ASN A 59 33.97 -7.92 17.36
C ASN A 59 32.91 -9.02 17.23
N VAL A 60 32.14 -9.03 16.14
CA VAL A 60 31.03 -9.97 15.90
C VAL A 60 31.33 -10.98 14.81
N TYR A 61 32.25 -10.67 13.89
CA TYR A 61 32.77 -11.55 12.86
C TYR A 61 34.31 -11.54 12.89
N PRO A 62 34.93 -12.27 13.83
CA PRO A 62 36.39 -12.34 13.93
C PRO A 62 37.05 -12.91 12.66
N ALA A 63 36.29 -13.62 11.81
CA ALA A 63 36.74 -14.12 10.51
C ALA A 63 37.07 -13.02 9.47
N LEU A 64 36.74 -11.75 9.74
CA LEU A 64 37.09 -10.60 8.89
C LEU A 64 38.39 -9.91 9.33
N VAL A 65 38.84 -10.18 10.55
CA VAL A 65 40.13 -9.71 11.05
C VAL A 65 41.17 -10.66 10.44
N GLY A 66 41.99 -10.14 9.54
CA GLY A 66 43.05 -10.90 8.89
C GLY A 66 43.95 -11.61 9.90
N ASP A 67 44.65 -12.64 9.39
CA ASP A 67 45.43 -13.69 10.07
C ASP A 67 46.52 -13.22 11.07
N ASP A 68 46.58 -11.92 11.40
CA ASP A 68 47.62 -11.28 12.19
C ASP A 68 47.23 -11.03 13.66
N ALA A 69 46.01 -11.39 14.09
CA ALA A 69 45.57 -11.28 15.48
C ALA A 69 45.46 -12.65 16.17
N ALA A 70 46.45 -13.51 15.95
CA ALA A 70 46.62 -14.74 16.71
C ALA A 70 47.27 -14.43 18.08
N ALA A 71 46.43 -14.12 19.07
CA ALA A 71 46.55 -14.53 20.47
C ALA A 71 45.65 -13.67 21.35
N GLU A 72 44.49 -14.19 21.78
CA GLU A 72 44.18 -14.35 23.20
C GLU A 72 42.82 -15.05 23.40
N GLU A 73 42.90 -16.10 24.21
CA GLU A 73 41.85 -16.84 24.92
C GLU A 73 40.57 -17.30 24.21
N THR A 74 40.54 -18.62 24.03
CA THR A 74 39.34 -19.45 23.96
C THR A 74 38.39 -19.18 25.14
N MET A 75 37.45 -18.25 25.00
CA MET A 75 36.18 -18.35 25.73
C MET A 75 35.26 -19.27 24.94
N SER A 76 35.26 -20.55 25.32
CA SER A 76 34.16 -21.46 25.03
C SER A 76 32.90 -20.95 25.73
N VAL A 77 32.23 -19.96 25.13
CA VAL A 77 30.87 -19.62 25.49
C VAL A 77 29.99 -20.70 24.91
N LYS A 78 29.83 -21.80 25.65
CA LYS A 78 28.63 -22.63 25.52
C LYS A 78 27.46 -21.70 25.80
N ALA A 79 26.88 -21.11 24.75
CA ALA A 79 25.58 -20.47 24.84
C ALA A 79 24.66 -21.49 25.53
N PRO A 80 23.99 -21.14 26.63
CA PRO A 80 23.20 -22.11 27.38
C PRO A 80 22.24 -22.78 26.39
N GLU A 81 22.11 -24.10 26.41
CA GLU A 81 21.30 -24.87 25.45
C GLU A 81 19.87 -24.29 25.30
N ALA A 82 19.38 -23.62 26.35
CA ALA A 82 18.15 -22.83 26.36
C ALA A 82 18.11 -21.66 25.35
N LEU A 83 19.22 -20.96 25.09
CA LEU A 83 19.34 -19.88 24.11
C LEU A 83 19.30 -20.41 22.66
N GLN A 84 20.03 -21.50 22.38
CA GLN A 84 19.94 -22.17 21.06
C GLN A 84 18.53 -22.73 20.81
N LYS A 85 17.91 -23.34 21.83
CA LYS A 85 16.54 -23.86 21.72
C LYS A 85 15.54 -22.74 21.43
N LYS A 86 15.60 -21.62 22.17
CA LYS A 86 14.74 -20.45 21.92
C LYS A 86 14.95 -19.85 20.53
N TYR A 87 16.19 -19.79 20.06
CA TYR A 87 16.50 -19.28 18.73
C TYR A 87 15.92 -20.18 17.63
N ASN A 88 16.12 -21.50 17.73
CA ASN A 88 15.54 -22.46 16.79
C ASN A 88 14.01 -22.41 16.79
N GLU A 89 13.38 -22.25 17.97
CA GLU A 89 11.93 -22.10 18.10
C GLU A 89 11.43 -20.79 17.47
N GLN A 90 12.19 -19.69 17.61
CA GLN A 90 11.88 -18.41 16.96
C GLN A 90 12.04 -18.47 15.44
N ILE A 91 13.09 -19.14 14.93
CA ILE A 91 13.27 -19.34 13.49
C ILE A 91 12.14 -20.21 12.92
N SER A 92 11.74 -21.27 13.63
CA SER A 92 10.60 -22.09 13.20
C SER A 92 9.32 -21.25 13.10
N LYS A 93 9.00 -20.46 14.14
CA LYS A 93 7.84 -19.56 14.14
C LYS A 93 7.91 -18.50 13.04
N ALA A 94 9.09 -17.92 12.82
CA ALA A 94 9.29 -16.94 11.75
C ALA A 94 9.10 -17.58 10.36
N THR A 95 9.53 -18.83 10.18
CA THR A 95 9.33 -19.59 8.93
C THR A 95 7.84 -19.85 8.68
N ASP A 96 7.10 -20.25 9.72
CA ASP A 96 5.65 -20.47 9.65
C ASP A 96 4.90 -19.16 9.33
N GLN A 97 5.30 -18.05 9.96
CA GLN A 97 4.76 -16.72 9.67
C GLN A 97 5.10 -16.25 8.26
N MET A 98 6.31 -16.52 7.76
CA MET A 98 6.69 -16.15 6.40
C MET A 98 5.88 -16.94 5.37
N LYS A 99 5.63 -18.22 5.63
CA LYS A 99 4.76 -19.05 4.80
C LYS A 99 3.33 -18.51 4.77
N SER A 100 2.77 -18.15 5.92
CA SER A 100 1.41 -17.58 5.97
C SER A 100 1.31 -16.24 5.24
N ILE A 101 2.35 -15.39 5.29
CA ILE A 101 2.40 -14.15 4.49
C ILE A 101 2.38 -14.46 2.99
N ASN A 102 3.11 -15.47 2.54
CA ASN A 102 3.12 -15.87 1.12
C ASN A 102 1.73 -16.35 0.67
N ASP A 103 1.08 -17.17 1.49
CA ASP A 103 -0.27 -17.68 1.22
C ASP A 103 -1.31 -16.55 1.25
N LEU A 104 -1.20 -15.60 2.17
CA LEU A 104 -2.02 -14.39 2.20
C LEU A 104 -1.83 -13.53 0.95
N TYR A 105 -0.59 -13.35 0.49
CA TYR A 105 -0.31 -12.62 -0.75
C TYR A 105 -0.97 -13.27 -1.97
N LYS A 106 -0.89 -14.61 -2.08
CA LYS A 106 -1.56 -15.37 -3.15
C LYS A 106 -3.07 -15.21 -3.07
N SER A 107 -3.66 -15.36 -1.88
CA SER A 107 -5.10 -15.23 -1.68
C SER A 107 -5.60 -13.81 -1.97
N GLN A 108 -4.85 -12.78 -1.61
CA GLN A 108 -5.19 -11.39 -1.91
C GLN A 108 -5.14 -11.11 -3.42
N LEU A 109 -4.12 -11.63 -4.12
CA LEU A 109 -4.00 -11.49 -5.57
C LEU A 109 -5.17 -12.19 -6.29
N GLU A 110 -5.50 -13.41 -5.88
CA GLU A 110 -6.64 -14.16 -6.43
C GLU A 110 -7.98 -13.48 -6.13
N SER A 111 -8.13 -12.90 -4.93
CA SER A 111 -9.33 -12.14 -4.57
C SER A 111 -9.44 -10.85 -5.38
N ALA A 112 -8.33 -10.14 -5.62
CA ALA A 112 -8.30 -8.95 -6.45
C ALA A 112 -8.63 -9.28 -7.92
N SER A 113 -8.10 -10.38 -8.47
CA SER A 113 -8.42 -10.80 -9.82
C SER A 113 -9.89 -11.21 -9.95
N LYS A 114 -10.42 -12.01 -9.01
CA LYS A 114 -11.85 -12.35 -8.97
C LYS A 114 -12.74 -11.12 -8.83
N GLN A 115 -12.36 -10.14 -8.01
CA GLN A 115 -13.14 -8.92 -7.84
C GLN A 115 -13.21 -8.09 -9.13
N ALA A 116 -12.12 -8.02 -9.88
CA ALA A 116 -12.10 -7.33 -11.18
C ALA A 116 -12.99 -8.06 -12.23
N GLU A 117 -12.96 -9.38 -12.22
CA GLU A 117 -13.81 -10.22 -13.08
C GLU A 117 -15.29 -10.08 -12.71
N ILE A 118 -15.63 -10.18 -11.42
CA ILE A 118 -16.99 -9.98 -10.88
C ILE A 118 -17.52 -8.59 -11.25
N ASN A 119 -16.70 -7.54 -11.16
CA ASN A 119 -17.13 -6.20 -11.54
C ASN A 119 -17.45 -6.10 -13.03
N THR A 120 -16.65 -6.74 -13.88
CA THR A 120 -16.85 -6.77 -15.33
C THR A 120 -18.13 -7.54 -15.69
N GLU A 121 -18.29 -8.75 -15.14
CA GLU A 121 -19.49 -9.57 -15.34
C GLU A 121 -20.75 -8.90 -14.76
N SER A 122 -20.64 -8.21 -13.62
CA SER A 122 -21.77 -7.48 -13.03
C SER A 122 -22.23 -6.31 -13.89
N ILE A 123 -21.30 -5.58 -14.51
CA ILE A 123 -21.66 -4.51 -15.46
C ILE A 123 -22.32 -5.10 -16.70
N GLU A 124 -21.81 -6.21 -17.23
CA GLU A 124 -22.41 -6.89 -18.38
C GLU A 124 -23.81 -7.42 -18.05
N ASN A 125 -24.00 -8.06 -16.90
CA ASN A 125 -25.30 -8.54 -16.44
C ASN A 125 -26.27 -7.38 -16.18
N ALA A 126 -25.82 -6.27 -15.61
CA ALA A 126 -26.67 -5.08 -15.45
C ALA A 126 -27.16 -4.54 -16.79
N ASN A 127 -26.31 -4.55 -17.82
CA ASN A 127 -26.71 -4.18 -19.18
C ASN A 127 -27.73 -5.16 -19.78
N LYS A 128 -27.51 -6.48 -19.62
CA LYS A 128 -28.48 -7.50 -20.08
C LYS A 128 -29.83 -7.36 -19.37
N VAL A 129 -29.83 -7.11 -18.06
CA VAL A 129 -31.05 -6.87 -17.28
C VAL A 129 -31.77 -5.61 -17.79
N LYS A 130 -31.02 -4.54 -18.08
CA LYS A 130 -31.57 -3.32 -18.69
C LYS A 130 -32.26 -3.61 -20.02
N GLU A 131 -31.60 -4.32 -20.93
CA GLU A 131 -32.18 -4.72 -22.23
C GLU A 131 -33.46 -5.56 -22.06
N GLN A 132 -33.45 -6.49 -21.12
CA GLN A 132 -34.65 -7.30 -20.83
C GLN A 132 -35.79 -6.45 -20.26
N MET A 133 -35.51 -5.47 -19.40
CA MET A 133 -36.52 -4.54 -18.90
C MET A 133 -37.09 -3.64 -20.00
N GLU A 134 -36.25 -3.14 -20.91
CA GLU A 134 -36.69 -2.34 -22.05
C GLU A 134 -37.60 -3.16 -22.99
N SER A 135 -37.21 -4.41 -23.27
CA SER A 135 -38.03 -5.34 -24.05
C SER A 135 -39.36 -5.64 -23.35
N LEU A 136 -39.35 -5.88 -22.03
CA LEU A 136 -40.57 -6.10 -21.25
C LEU A 136 -41.49 -4.88 -21.29
N ALA A 137 -40.95 -3.67 -21.12
CA ALA A 137 -41.70 -2.42 -21.20
C ALA A 137 -42.30 -2.21 -22.60
N SER A 138 -41.54 -2.48 -23.65
CA SER A 138 -42.00 -2.41 -25.05
C SER A 138 -43.15 -3.39 -25.31
N ASN A 139 -43.03 -4.63 -24.83
CA ASN A 139 -44.07 -5.64 -24.95
C ASN A 139 -45.34 -5.25 -24.18
N LEU A 140 -45.21 -4.76 -22.95
CA LEU A 140 -46.35 -4.26 -22.17
C LEU A 140 -47.01 -3.06 -22.84
N SER A 141 -46.23 -2.12 -23.39
CA SER A 141 -46.74 -0.97 -24.14
C SER A 141 -47.50 -1.41 -25.39
N SER A 142 -46.95 -2.37 -26.15
CA SER A 142 -47.58 -2.93 -27.34
C SER A 142 -48.89 -3.65 -26.99
N LEU A 143 -48.88 -4.44 -25.91
CA LEU A 143 -50.05 -5.16 -25.42
C LEU A 143 -51.15 -4.16 -25.01
N ASN A 144 -50.79 -3.13 -24.24
CA ASN A 144 -51.71 -2.10 -23.79
C ASN A 144 -52.28 -1.29 -24.98
N GLY A 145 -51.48 -1.07 -26.03
CA GLY A 145 -51.91 -0.46 -27.29
C GLY A 145 -52.94 -1.30 -28.04
N VAL A 146 -52.74 -2.62 -28.13
CA VAL A 146 -53.71 -3.54 -28.75
C VAL A 146 -55.00 -3.63 -27.92
N TYR A 147 -54.90 -3.68 -26.59
CA TYR A 147 -56.08 -3.64 -25.72
C TYR A 147 -56.85 -2.32 -25.88
N GLY A 148 -56.16 -1.18 -25.95
CA GLY A 148 -56.77 0.12 -26.22
C GLY A 148 -57.46 0.17 -27.59
N GLY A 149 -56.81 -0.35 -28.64
CA GLY A 149 -57.38 -0.45 -29.98
C GLY A 149 -58.61 -1.36 -30.04
N MET A 150 -58.59 -2.49 -29.35
CA MET A 150 -59.72 -3.43 -29.28
C MET A 150 -60.89 -2.87 -28.46
N LEU A 151 -60.62 -2.20 -27.34
CA LEU A 151 -61.64 -1.51 -26.56
C LEU A 151 -62.26 -0.35 -27.36
N SER A 152 -61.45 0.41 -28.08
CA SER A 152 -61.91 1.47 -28.98
C SER A 152 -62.79 0.90 -30.11
N ALA A 153 -62.39 -0.22 -30.71
CA ALA A 153 -63.19 -0.92 -31.73
C ALA A 153 -64.48 -1.57 -31.19
N MET A 154 -64.50 -2.01 -29.93
CA MET A 154 -65.71 -2.51 -29.26
C MET A 154 -66.67 -1.39 -28.86
N THR A 155 -66.16 -0.22 -28.48
CA THR A 155 -66.99 0.94 -28.05
C THR A 155 -67.53 1.78 -29.20
N THR A 156 -66.86 1.77 -30.36
CA THR A 156 -67.24 2.54 -31.56
C THR A 156 -68.30 1.86 -32.45
N LYS A 157 -68.68 0.60 -32.18
CA LYS A 157 -69.76 -0.12 -32.89
C LYS A 157 -71.17 0.17 -32.35
N LYS A 158 -71.51 1.42 -32.04
CA LYS A 158 -72.87 1.82 -31.68
C LYS A 158 -73.52 2.65 -32.76
#